data_AF-A0A944BPT3-F1
#
_entry.id   AF-A0A944BPT3-F1
#
_cell.length_a   1.000
_cell.length_b   1.000
_cell.length_c   1.000
_cell.angle_alpha   90.00
_cell.angle_beta   90.00
_cell.angle_gamma   90.00
#
_symmetry.space_group_name_H-M   'P 1'
#
loop_
_entity.id
_entity.type
_entity.pdbx_description
1 polymer ?
#
loop_
_entity_poly.entity_id
_entity_poly.type
_entity_poly.pdbx_seq_one_letter_code
_entity_poly.pdbx_strand_id
1 'polypeptide(L)'
;MADNKEKDLEGIFPEQEDEALKKELEELKETFQQELDKATAEAETSEEENENESEPDEEEELTEDMLCECCGENKRGTAKDPESHFCAECEKALRHYPFDFLNIIIMLIVIGFSFYACYVFAGNANVYVDALNAQKAAKENMLFTAHSDYSKLFDTMEDESIRGEMVYKRAILNLSKVGGYQDMEQYASSFKSWELKLPHLKSVAKTFEEKNAFERTRDACYEIIYSNIPQEAVDPSEVPYETIIEQLKALENKPLEPVTYSAEDIRDGLVTTTAAYSIEANAYSQAMISYFKFYTAAISSQPAETQIGFLEEIKNGYPEMTWLYGPMLGDLYVKAQKDVTDYCTFLKEVNAEDAYADVAMATSLRIQGKYEDSIAICKNKVLEKDDYSFEYYRQTALSCLALGEYDNACTAAKSAYEQYNYSIQVLDTLALCYAATGNNEGYAEVEKIFAQNGMAVSDEVKDYKDGKITLDSILKEGDFDVE
;
A
#
# COMPACT_ATOMS: atom_id res chain seq x y z
N MET A 1 -44.36 21.46 0.18
CA MET A 1 -44.11 22.90 -0.02
C MET A 1 -42.61 23.02 -0.22
N ALA A 2 -42.13 22.96 -1.46
CA ALA A 2 -42.19 24.00 -2.48
C ALA A 2 -41.02 25.00 -2.33
N ASP A 3 -40.30 25.18 -3.45
CA ASP A 3 -39.61 26.39 -3.89
C ASP A 3 -38.40 26.87 -3.06
N ASN A 4 -37.28 27.33 -3.62
CA ASN A 4 -36.94 27.72 -4.98
C ASN A 4 -35.42 27.99 -5.03
N LYS A 5 -34.73 27.59 -6.09
CA LYS A 5 -33.94 28.48 -6.98
C LYS A 5 -33.11 27.68 -7.97
N GLU A 6 -33.70 27.49 -9.15
CA GLU A 6 -33.01 27.58 -10.43
C GLU A 6 -32.38 28.97 -10.65
N LYS A 7 -31.49 29.04 -11.66
CA LYS A 7 -30.77 30.20 -12.25
C LYS A 7 -29.44 30.55 -11.56
N ASP A 8 -28.28 30.51 -12.21
CA ASP A 8 -27.94 30.66 -13.63
C ASP A 8 -26.66 29.87 -14.00
N LEU A 9 -26.68 29.14 -15.12
CA LEU A 9 -25.60 29.03 -16.14
C LEU A 9 -26.00 28.04 -17.24
N GLU A 10 -27.04 28.40 -17.99
CA GLU A 10 -27.17 27.99 -19.39
C GLU A 10 -26.08 28.69 -20.21
N GLY A 11 -25.44 27.93 -21.11
CA GLY A 11 -25.00 28.48 -22.39
C GLY A 11 -23.49 28.60 -22.62
N ILE A 12 -22.75 27.49 -22.64
CA ILE A 12 -21.56 27.35 -23.50
C ILE A 12 -21.40 25.87 -23.86
N PHE A 13 -22.08 25.35 -24.88
CA PHE A 13 -21.62 24.26 -25.79
C PHE A 13 -22.75 24.02 -26.81
N PRO A 14 -22.50 24.17 -28.13
CA PRO A 14 -23.57 24.13 -29.13
C PRO A 14 -24.02 22.68 -29.42
N GLU A 15 -25.33 22.42 -29.34
CA GLU A 15 -26.00 21.17 -29.76
C GLU A 15 -25.94 20.91 -31.29
N GLN A 16 -25.00 21.50 -32.03
CA GLN A 16 -24.93 21.41 -33.49
C GLN A 16 -24.02 20.29 -34.03
N GLU A 17 -23.22 19.63 -33.20
CA GLU A 17 -22.24 18.63 -33.67
C GLU A 17 -22.83 17.23 -33.88
N ASP A 18 -23.84 16.81 -33.11
CA ASP A 18 -24.34 15.42 -33.18
C ASP A 18 -25.16 15.11 -34.44
N GLU A 19 -25.91 16.08 -34.98
CA GLU A 19 -26.66 15.91 -36.22
C GLU A 19 -25.75 16.00 -37.46
N ALA A 20 -24.75 16.88 -37.42
CA ALA A 20 -23.75 17.01 -38.47
C ALA A 20 -22.87 15.76 -38.55
N LEU A 21 -22.40 15.24 -37.41
CA LEU A 21 -21.57 14.03 -37.34
C LEU A 21 -22.34 12.79 -37.77
N LYS A 22 -23.63 12.67 -37.40
CA LYS A 22 -24.49 11.58 -37.89
C LYS A 22 -24.69 11.64 -39.39
N LYS A 23 -24.88 12.83 -39.95
CA LYS A 23 -25.03 13.02 -41.40
C LYS A 23 -23.73 12.68 -42.14
N GLU A 24 -22.58 13.09 -41.63
CA GLU A 24 -21.27 12.72 -42.19
C GLU A 24 -21.02 11.21 -42.12
N LEU A 25 -21.40 10.54 -41.02
CA LEU A 25 -21.30 9.08 -40.87
C LEU A 25 -22.23 8.33 -41.84
N GLU A 26 -23.40 8.88 -42.11
CA GLU A 26 -24.38 8.29 -43.03
C GLU A 26 -23.96 8.48 -44.50
N GLU A 27 -23.40 9.65 -44.86
CA GLU A 27 -22.76 9.89 -46.16
C GLU A 27 -21.52 8.99 -46.36
N LEU A 28 -20.71 8.77 -45.32
CA LEU A 28 -19.56 7.87 -45.38
C LEU A 28 -19.99 6.41 -45.59
N LYS A 29 -21.09 6.01 -44.94
CA LYS A 29 -21.68 4.66 -45.07
C LYS A 29 -22.23 4.44 -46.48
N GLU A 30 -22.93 5.41 -47.06
CA GLU A 30 -23.41 5.33 -48.44
C GLU A 30 -22.24 5.24 -49.43
N THR A 31 -21.20 6.05 -49.24
CA THR A 31 -20.00 6.02 -50.10
C THR A 31 -19.28 4.67 -50.01
N PHE A 32 -19.15 4.11 -48.80
CA PHE A 32 -18.57 2.78 -48.62
C PHE A 32 -19.41 1.69 -49.28
N GLN A 33 -20.73 1.74 -49.14
CA GLN A 33 -21.62 0.75 -49.74
C GLN A 33 -21.55 0.83 -51.27
N GLN A 34 -21.46 2.04 -51.84
CA GLN A 34 -21.36 2.26 -53.28
C GLN A 34 -20.03 1.78 -53.87
N GLU A 35 -18.91 1.99 -53.15
CA GLU A 35 -17.60 1.44 -53.55
C GLU A 35 -17.52 -0.08 -53.37
N LEU A 36 -18.21 -0.63 -52.36
CA LEU A 36 -18.31 -2.08 -52.14
C LEU A 36 -19.16 -2.76 -53.22
N ASP A 37 -20.29 -2.16 -53.60
CA ASP A 37 -21.15 -2.65 -54.68
C ASP A 37 -20.44 -2.53 -56.04
N LYS A 38 -19.65 -1.47 -56.26
CA LYS A 38 -18.81 -1.31 -57.46
C LYS A 38 -17.69 -2.34 -57.53
N ALA A 39 -16.98 -2.59 -56.43
CA ALA A 39 -15.95 -3.62 -56.36
C ALA A 39 -16.54 -5.03 -56.54
N THR A 40 -17.76 -5.26 -56.06
CA THR A 40 -18.48 -6.54 -56.25
C THR A 40 -18.93 -6.70 -57.71
N ALA A 41 -19.42 -5.65 -58.36
CA ALA A 41 -19.77 -5.67 -59.79
C ALA A 41 -18.55 -5.80 -60.71
N GLU A 42 -17.40 -5.22 -60.34
CA GLU A 42 -16.12 -5.38 -61.05
C GLU A 42 -15.54 -6.80 -60.86
N ALA A 43 -15.87 -7.49 -59.76
CA ALA A 43 -15.52 -8.90 -59.54
C ALA A 43 -16.46 -9.84 -60.32
N GLU A 44 -17.77 -9.59 -60.32
CA GLU A 44 -18.77 -10.40 -61.04
C GLU A 44 -18.65 -10.29 -62.58
N THR A 45 -18.16 -9.15 -63.10
CA THR A 45 -17.85 -9.00 -64.54
C THR A 45 -16.55 -9.69 -64.98
N SER A 46 -15.76 -10.22 -64.03
CA SER A 46 -14.50 -10.91 -64.33
C SER A 46 -14.61 -12.44 -64.40
N GLU A 47 -15.80 -13.02 -64.13
CA GLU A 47 -16.00 -14.48 -64.07
C GLU A 47 -16.96 -15.07 -65.13
N GLU A 48 -17.51 -14.28 -66.06
CA GLU A 48 -18.24 -14.81 -67.22
C GLU A 48 -17.58 -14.42 -68.55
N GLU A 49 -16.68 -15.28 -69.04
CA GLU A 49 -16.58 -15.64 -70.46
C GLU A 49 -15.72 -16.91 -70.58
N ASN A 50 -16.40 -18.06 -70.69
CA ASN A 50 -15.79 -19.36 -70.91
C ASN A 50 -15.91 -19.76 -72.38
N GLU A 51 -14.79 -20.26 -72.92
CA GLU A 51 -14.62 -21.25 -74.00
C GLU A 51 -15.41 -21.12 -75.33
N ASN A 52 -14.66 -20.93 -76.43
CA ASN A 52 -14.90 -21.71 -77.64
C ASN A 52 -13.62 -21.92 -78.47
N GLU A 53 -13.44 -23.14 -78.97
CA GLU A 53 -12.25 -23.68 -79.63
C GLU A 53 -12.11 -23.33 -81.14
N SER A 54 -10.84 -23.38 -81.61
CA SER A 54 -10.32 -23.63 -82.98
C SER A 54 -10.50 -22.51 -84.03
N GLU A 55 -9.50 -22.12 -84.83
CA GLU A 55 -8.66 -22.91 -85.76
C GLU A 55 -7.26 -22.25 -85.98
N PRO A 56 -6.28 -22.93 -86.63
CA PRO A 56 -4.88 -22.53 -86.65
C PRO A 56 -4.56 -21.58 -87.82
N ASP A 57 -4.08 -20.38 -87.52
CA ASP A 57 -3.59 -19.44 -88.52
C ASP A 57 -2.05 -19.30 -88.44
N GLU A 58 -1.43 -19.75 -89.54
CA GLU A 58 -0.18 -19.33 -90.18
C GLU A 58 0.96 -18.79 -89.29
N GLU A 59 2.06 -19.56 -89.22
CA GLU A 59 3.37 -19.12 -88.70
C GLU A 59 3.90 -17.91 -89.49
N GLU A 60 3.56 -16.69 -89.06
CA GLU A 60 4.36 -15.50 -89.36
C GLU A 60 5.65 -15.57 -88.53
N GLU A 61 6.81 -15.65 -89.20
CA GLU A 61 8.12 -15.55 -88.55
C GLU A 61 8.22 -14.23 -87.76
N LEU A 62 8.08 -14.31 -86.44
CA LEU A 62 8.35 -13.21 -85.52
C LEU A 62 9.84 -12.83 -85.63
N THR A 63 10.13 -11.66 -86.18
CA THR A 63 11.49 -11.11 -86.19
C THR A 63 11.85 -10.60 -84.78
N GLU A 64 13.14 -10.65 -84.39
CA GLU A 64 13.63 -10.31 -83.03
C GLU A 64 13.12 -8.95 -82.52
N ASP A 65 12.88 -8.01 -83.43
CA ASP A 65 12.37 -6.67 -83.20
C ASP A 65 10.87 -6.60 -82.86
N MET A 66 10.13 -7.72 -82.91
CA MET A 66 8.72 -7.81 -82.52
C MET A 66 8.50 -8.51 -81.16
N LEU A 67 9.56 -8.97 -80.52
CA LEU A 67 9.50 -9.66 -79.23
C LEU A 67 9.58 -8.67 -78.08
N CYS A 68 8.93 -9.03 -76.97
CA CYS A 68 8.92 -8.27 -75.73
C CYS A 68 10.35 -8.11 -75.20
N GLU A 69 10.76 -6.88 -74.90
CA GLU A 69 12.12 -6.58 -74.43
C GLU A 69 12.47 -7.24 -73.08
N CYS A 70 11.47 -7.63 -72.29
CA CYS A 70 11.66 -8.26 -70.97
C CYS A 70 11.85 -9.78 -71.04
N CYS A 71 10.95 -10.54 -71.67
CA CYS A 71 11.06 -12.00 -71.74
C CYS A 71 11.70 -12.52 -73.03
N GLY A 72 11.68 -11.75 -74.13
CA GLY A 72 12.22 -12.17 -75.43
C GLY A 72 11.47 -13.33 -76.09
N GLU A 73 10.35 -13.79 -75.52
CA GLU A 73 9.61 -14.96 -75.98
C GLU A 73 8.23 -14.60 -76.55
N ASN A 74 7.54 -13.63 -75.94
CA ASN A 74 6.19 -13.21 -76.33
C ASN A 74 6.23 -11.92 -77.18
N LYS A 75 5.24 -11.72 -78.07
CA LYS A 75 5.12 -10.50 -78.89
C LYS A 75 4.97 -9.25 -78.02
N ARG A 76 5.68 -8.18 -78.36
CA ARG A 76 5.56 -6.87 -77.69
C ARG A 76 4.20 -6.22 -77.99
N GLY A 77 3.73 -5.36 -77.09
CA GLY A 77 2.42 -4.71 -77.19
C GLY A 77 1.36 -5.40 -76.35
N THR A 78 0.38 -4.63 -75.90
CA THR A 78 -0.79 -5.12 -75.17
C THR A 78 -2.08 -4.69 -75.87
N ALA A 79 -3.20 -5.34 -75.56
CA ALA A 79 -4.51 -4.96 -76.11
C ALA A 79 -4.90 -3.50 -75.78
N LYS A 80 -4.33 -2.91 -74.73
CA LYS A 80 -4.56 -1.51 -74.32
C LYS A 80 -3.49 -0.54 -74.85
N ASP A 81 -2.28 -1.02 -75.07
CA ASP A 81 -1.17 -0.24 -75.64
C ASP A 81 -0.38 -1.09 -76.66
N PRO A 82 -0.77 -1.06 -77.94
CA PRO A 82 -0.14 -1.86 -78.99
C PRO A 82 1.33 -1.53 -79.24
N GLU A 83 1.79 -0.34 -78.83
CA GLU A 83 3.18 0.13 -78.99
C GLU A 83 4.05 -0.15 -77.75
N SER A 84 3.52 -0.86 -76.74
CA SER A 84 4.27 -1.21 -75.54
C SER A 84 5.51 -2.06 -75.88
N HIS A 85 6.66 -1.69 -75.29
CA HIS A 85 7.90 -2.44 -75.41
C HIS A 85 7.84 -3.83 -74.73
N PHE A 86 6.81 -4.08 -73.91
CA PHE A 86 6.62 -5.30 -73.15
C PHE A 86 5.37 -6.07 -73.62
N CYS A 87 5.35 -7.39 -73.44
CA CYS A 87 4.13 -8.18 -73.59
C CYS A 87 3.21 -7.97 -72.37
N ALA A 88 1.93 -8.35 -72.52
CA ALA A 88 0.92 -8.17 -71.49
C ALA A 88 1.30 -8.79 -70.13
N GLU A 89 1.98 -9.93 -70.13
CA GLU A 89 2.42 -10.61 -68.90
C GLU A 89 3.55 -9.87 -68.20
N CYS A 90 4.59 -9.47 -68.95
CA CYS A 90 5.72 -8.73 -68.40
C CYS A 90 5.30 -7.33 -67.94
N GLU A 91 4.38 -6.68 -68.64
CA GLU A 91 3.85 -5.37 -68.22
C GLU A 91 3.01 -5.48 -66.94
N LYS A 92 2.23 -6.56 -66.79
CA LYS A 92 1.48 -6.85 -65.56
C LYS A 92 2.42 -7.16 -64.39
N ALA A 93 3.50 -7.90 -64.64
CA ALA A 93 4.53 -8.19 -63.64
C ALA A 93 5.27 -6.92 -63.18
N LEU A 94 5.58 -5.99 -64.10
CA LEU A 94 6.19 -4.69 -63.78
C LEU A 94 5.26 -3.76 -62.98
N ARG A 95 3.93 -3.93 -63.10
CA ARG A 95 2.91 -3.17 -62.36
C ARG A 95 2.56 -3.77 -60.99
N HIS A 96 3.13 -4.92 -60.61
CA HIS A 96 2.85 -5.53 -59.32
C HIS A 96 3.41 -4.65 -58.20
N TYR A 97 2.53 -3.94 -57.51
CA TYR A 97 2.91 -3.09 -56.37
C TYR A 97 3.54 -3.96 -55.27
N PRO A 98 4.66 -3.57 -54.66
CA PRO A 98 5.36 -4.39 -53.67
C PRO A 98 4.58 -4.56 -52.34
N PHE A 99 3.40 -3.94 -52.21
CA PHE A 99 2.56 -4.02 -51.03
C PHE A 99 1.27 -4.76 -51.36
N ASP A 100 1.22 -6.03 -50.95
CA ASP A 100 0.00 -6.82 -50.88
C ASP A 100 -1.07 -6.07 -50.07
N PHE A 101 -2.35 -6.12 -50.48
CA PHE A 101 -3.49 -5.47 -49.82
C PHE A 101 -3.56 -5.81 -48.32
N LEU A 102 -3.09 -7.00 -47.96
CA LEU A 102 -2.89 -7.44 -46.57
C LEU A 102 -1.99 -6.49 -45.76
N ASN A 103 -0.93 -5.94 -46.34
CA ASN A 103 -0.02 -5.01 -45.65
C ASN A 103 -0.69 -3.67 -45.33
N ILE A 104 -1.62 -3.21 -46.18
CA ILE A 104 -2.40 -1.99 -45.95
C ILE A 104 -3.35 -2.19 -44.76
N ILE A 105 -4.03 -3.34 -44.70
CA ILE A 105 -4.89 -3.70 -43.57
C ILE A 105 -4.08 -3.77 -42.27
N ILE A 106 -2.92 -4.43 -42.27
CA ILE A 106 -2.04 -4.51 -41.10
C ILE A 106 -1.61 -3.12 -40.63
N MET A 107 -1.26 -2.22 -41.56
CA MET A 107 -0.86 -0.85 -41.24
C MET A 107 -1.99 -0.06 -40.56
N LEU A 108 -3.22 -0.18 -41.06
CA LEU A 108 -4.39 0.44 -40.43
C LEU A 108 -4.67 -0.14 -39.04
N ILE A 109 -4.51 -1.44 -38.84
CA ILE A 109 -4.63 -2.10 -37.54
C ILE A 109 -3.59 -1.56 -36.55
N VAL A 110 -2.33 -1.43 -36.96
CA VAL A 110 -1.26 -0.87 -36.12
C VAL A 110 -1.55 0.59 -35.73
N ILE A 111 -2.04 1.41 -36.67
CA ILE A 111 -2.46 2.78 -36.39
C ILE A 111 -3.62 2.78 -35.37
N GLY A 112 -4.64 1.96 -35.59
CA GLY A 112 -5.79 1.82 -34.69
C GLY A 112 -5.37 1.42 -33.27
N PHE A 113 -4.50 0.40 -33.14
CA PHE A 113 -3.94 0.01 -31.84
C PHE A 113 -3.09 1.09 -31.21
N SER A 114 -2.34 1.86 -31.99
CA SER A 114 -1.53 2.97 -31.48
C SER A 114 -2.40 4.10 -30.91
N PHE A 115 -3.45 4.49 -31.63
CA PHE A 115 -4.43 5.47 -31.13
C PHE A 115 -5.16 4.95 -29.89
N TYR A 116 -5.60 3.70 -29.90
CA TYR A 116 -6.24 3.07 -28.76
C TYR A 116 -5.30 3.04 -27.54
N ALA A 117 -4.03 2.67 -27.73
CA ALA A 117 -3.03 2.68 -26.66
C ALA A 117 -2.82 4.09 -26.09
N CYS A 118 -2.72 5.12 -26.94
CA CYS A 118 -2.64 6.52 -26.50
C CYS A 118 -3.88 6.97 -25.74
N TYR A 119 -5.08 6.58 -26.20
CA TYR A 119 -6.35 6.89 -25.53
C TYR A 119 -6.43 6.25 -24.14
N VAL A 120 -6.13 4.95 -24.04
CA VAL A 120 -6.10 4.22 -22.75
C VAL A 120 -5.04 4.80 -21.81
N PHE A 121 -3.85 5.14 -22.33
CA PHE A 121 -2.80 5.77 -21.54
C PHE A 121 -3.22 7.15 -21.02
N ALA A 122 -3.84 7.97 -21.85
CA ALA A 122 -4.32 9.29 -21.47
C ALA A 122 -5.43 9.22 -20.41
N GLY A 123 -6.36 8.27 -20.54
CA GLY A 123 -7.42 8.03 -19.56
C GLY A 123 -6.87 7.63 -18.18
N ASN A 124 -5.79 6.85 -18.16
CA ASN A 124 -5.23 6.29 -16.92
C ASN A 124 -3.96 7.01 -16.45
N ALA A 125 -3.66 8.20 -16.97
CA ALA A 125 -2.41 8.92 -16.68
C ALA A 125 -2.21 9.21 -15.18
N ASN A 126 -3.30 9.51 -14.47
CA ASN A 126 -3.28 9.81 -13.03
C ASN A 126 -2.79 8.63 -12.19
N VAL A 127 -3.20 7.40 -12.53
CA VAL A 127 -2.74 6.16 -11.86
C VAL A 127 -1.22 6.03 -11.90
N TYR A 128 -0.58 6.41 -13.01
CA TYR A 128 0.89 6.40 -13.12
C TYR A 128 1.56 7.48 -12.25
N VAL A 129 0.96 8.67 -12.19
CA VAL A 129 1.45 9.78 -11.38
C VAL A 129 1.34 9.43 -9.89
N ASP A 130 0.21 8.88 -9.47
CA ASP A 130 -0.03 8.49 -8.09
C ASP A 130 0.87 7.32 -7.67
N ALA A 131 1.07 6.33 -8.56
CA ALA A 131 2.03 5.25 -8.34
C ALA A 131 3.47 5.76 -8.18
N LEU A 132 3.84 6.82 -8.93
CA LEU A 132 5.14 7.45 -8.83
C LEU A 132 5.29 8.22 -7.52
N ASN A 133 4.25 8.94 -7.08
CA ASN A 133 4.24 9.67 -5.82
C ASN A 133 4.37 8.72 -4.62
N ALA A 134 3.58 7.65 -4.58
CA ALA A 134 3.69 6.62 -3.54
C ALA A 134 5.10 5.98 -3.50
N GLN A 135 5.67 5.70 -4.68
CA GLN A 135 7.04 5.18 -4.78
C GLN A 135 8.08 6.20 -4.31
N LYS A 136 7.87 7.48 -4.57
CA LYS A 136 8.76 8.55 -4.15
C LYS A 136 8.76 8.66 -2.61
N ALA A 137 7.58 8.70 -1.99
CA ALA A 137 7.44 8.67 -0.53
C ALA A 137 8.18 7.46 0.08
N ALA A 138 7.98 6.27 -0.48
CA ALA A 138 8.67 5.06 0.00
C ALA A 138 10.20 5.11 -0.14
N LYS A 139 10.73 5.83 -1.15
CA LYS A 139 12.18 6.03 -1.34
C LYS A 139 12.75 7.10 -0.41
N GLU A 140 11.91 8.04 0.00
CA GLU A 140 12.23 9.08 0.98
C GLU A 140 12.01 8.58 2.43
N ASN A 141 11.77 7.28 2.60
CA ASN A 141 11.45 6.61 3.87
C ASN A 141 10.24 7.20 4.59
N MET A 142 9.32 7.84 3.87
CA MET A 142 8.02 8.25 4.38
C MET A 142 7.05 7.08 4.23
N LEU A 143 7.18 6.08 5.11
CA LEU A 143 6.51 4.79 4.93
C LEU A 143 5.00 4.85 5.18
N PHE A 144 4.54 5.73 6.08
CA PHE A 144 3.12 5.92 6.36
C PHE A 144 2.42 6.69 5.24
N THR A 145 3.05 7.76 4.75
CA THR A 145 2.57 8.46 3.55
C THR A 145 2.53 7.51 2.35
N ALA A 146 3.60 6.74 2.12
CA ALA A 146 3.63 5.76 1.04
C ALA A 146 2.50 4.72 1.16
N HIS A 147 2.20 4.25 2.36
CA HIS A 147 1.09 3.34 2.59
C HIS A 147 -0.26 4.00 2.26
N SER A 148 -0.51 5.21 2.76
CA SER A 148 -1.73 5.99 2.48
C SER A 148 -1.92 6.17 0.97
N ASP A 149 -0.86 6.56 0.26
CA ASP A 149 -0.91 6.76 -1.19
C ASP A 149 -1.13 5.46 -1.95
N TYR A 150 -0.50 4.35 -1.54
CA TYR A 150 -0.75 3.03 -2.14
C TYR A 150 -2.17 2.53 -1.88
N SER A 151 -2.76 2.83 -0.72
CA SER A 151 -4.15 2.45 -0.41
C SER A 151 -5.14 3.21 -1.29
N LYS A 152 -5.02 4.53 -1.39
CA LYS A 152 -5.89 5.34 -2.28
C LYS A 152 -5.79 4.91 -3.74
N LEU A 153 -4.56 4.62 -4.18
CA LEU A 153 -4.29 4.13 -5.52
C LEU A 153 -4.91 2.75 -5.76
N PHE A 154 -4.89 1.87 -4.76
CA PHE A 154 -5.56 0.57 -4.83
C PHE A 154 -7.06 0.74 -5.08
N ASP A 155 -7.73 1.59 -4.30
CA ASP A 155 -9.17 1.84 -4.45
C ASP A 155 -9.50 2.37 -5.86
N THR A 156 -8.70 3.33 -6.35
CA THR A 156 -8.87 3.89 -7.69
C THR A 156 -8.70 2.83 -8.78
N MET A 157 -7.69 1.97 -8.65
CA MET A 157 -7.43 0.91 -9.61
C MET A 157 -8.50 -0.18 -9.58
N GLU A 158 -9.07 -0.49 -8.41
CA GLU A 158 -10.19 -1.43 -8.28
C GLU A 158 -11.44 -0.89 -8.98
N ASP A 159 -11.81 0.37 -8.69
CA ASP A 159 -12.96 1.06 -9.29
C ASP A 159 -12.86 1.13 -10.83
N GLU A 160 -11.66 1.41 -11.35
CA GLU A 160 -11.41 1.50 -12.80
C GLU A 160 -11.09 0.14 -13.44
N SER A 161 -11.13 -0.96 -12.67
CA SER A 161 -10.78 -2.32 -13.13
C SER A 161 -9.37 -2.43 -13.76
N ILE A 162 -8.43 -1.63 -13.26
CA ILE A 162 -7.04 -1.58 -13.70
C ILE A 162 -6.20 -2.59 -12.91
N ARG A 163 -5.53 -3.51 -13.61
CA ARG A 163 -4.55 -4.40 -12.98
C ARG A 163 -3.17 -3.75 -12.93
N GLY A 164 -2.62 -3.59 -11.73
CA GLY A 164 -1.26 -3.09 -11.53
C GLY A 164 -0.50 -3.93 -10.51
N GLU A 165 -0.15 -5.15 -10.91
CA GLU A 165 0.59 -6.12 -10.12
C GLU A 165 1.84 -5.53 -9.43
N MET A 166 2.58 -4.67 -10.14
CA MET A 166 3.78 -4.01 -9.60
C MET A 166 3.47 -2.96 -8.54
N VAL A 167 2.27 -2.35 -8.58
CA VAL A 167 1.79 -1.44 -7.53
C VAL A 167 1.46 -2.25 -6.28
N TYR A 168 0.67 -3.32 -6.41
CA TYR A 168 0.33 -4.21 -5.30
C TYR A 168 1.57 -4.80 -4.63
N LYS A 169 2.55 -5.25 -5.43
CA LYS A 169 3.84 -5.70 -4.91
C LYS A 169 4.52 -4.64 -4.05
N ARG A 170 4.57 -3.38 -4.50
CA ARG A 170 5.22 -2.30 -3.76
C ARG A 170 4.45 -1.93 -2.50
N ALA A 171 3.12 -1.93 -2.56
CA ALA A 171 2.25 -1.72 -1.41
C ALA A 171 2.49 -2.77 -0.32
N ILE A 172 2.49 -4.06 -0.68
CA ILE A 172 2.76 -5.18 0.26
C ILE A 172 4.16 -5.03 0.87
N LEU A 173 5.19 -4.76 0.06
CA LEU A 173 6.54 -4.60 0.58
C LEU A 173 6.66 -3.37 1.50
N ASN A 174 5.94 -2.29 1.22
CA ASN A 174 5.89 -1.12 2.10
C ASN A 174 5.19 -1.45 3.43
N LEU A 175 4.02 -2.10 3.38
CA LEU A 175 3.28 -2.56 4.56
C LEU A 175 4.13 -3.44 5.46
N SER A 176 4.94 -4.33 4.89
CA SER A 176 5.80 -5.23 5.66
C SER A 176 6.83 -4.50 6.53
N LYS A 177 7.28 -3.32 6.09
CA LYS A 177 8.25 -2.49 6.81
C LYS A 177 7.65 -1.73 7.98
N VAL A 178 6.33 -1.56 8.00
CA VAL A 178 5.59 -0.87 9.06
C VAL A 178 4.76 -1.82 9.92
N GLY A 179 4.86 -3.14 9.69
CA GLY A 179 4.11 -4.15 10.44
C GLY A 179 2.64 -4.25 10.08
N GLY A 180 2.20 -3.65 8.97
CA GLY A 180 0.82 -3.68 8.48
C GLY A 180 0.43 -5.02 7.85
N TYR A 181 0.70 -6.11 8.56
CA TYR A 181 0.47 -7.49 8.12
C TYR A 181 -1.01 -7.81 7.91
N GLN A 182 -1.91 -7.25 8.74
CA GLN A 182 -3.36 -7.43 8.57
C GLN A 182 -3.85 -6.79 7.26
N ASP A 183 -3.37 -5.59 6.96
CA ASP A 183 -3.76 -4.84 5.76
C ASP A 183 -3.23 -5.45 4.47
N MET A 184 -2.27 -6.38 4.54
CA MET A 184 -1.80 -7.10 3.35
C MET A 184 -2.89 -7.99 2.72
N GLU A 185 -3.88 -8.42 3.52
CA GLU A 185 -4.94 -9.32 3.05
C GLU A 185 -5.78 -8.68 1.94
N GLN A 186 -5.94 -7.35 1.95
CA GLN A 186 -6.67 -6.62 0.91
C GLN A 186 -6.03 -6.77 -0.49
N TYR A 187 -4.72 -7.06 -0.54
CA TYR A 187 -4.00 -7.26 -1.79
C TYR A 187 -3.91 -8.74 -2.20
N ALA A 188 -4.28 -9.68 -1.33
CA ALA A 188 -4.10 -11.10 -1.58
C ALA A 188 -4.94 -11.58 -2.77
N SER A 189 -6.18 -11.09 -2.88
CA SER A 189 -7.12 -11.39 -3.98
C SER A 189 -6.64 -10.90 -5.35
N SER A 190 -5.73 -9.92 -5.38
CA SER A 190 -5.17 -9.35 -6.61
C SER A 190 -4.16 -10.26 -7.31
N PHE A 191 -3.71 -11.33 -6.64
CA PHE A 191 -2.76 -12.29 -7.20
C PHE A 191 -3.39 -13.65 -7.40
N LYS A 192 -3.13 -14.26 -8.55
CA LYS A 192 -3.39 -15.69 -8.72
C LYS A 192 -2.29 -16.51 -8.05
N SER A 193 -2.67 -17.69 -7.56
CA SER A 193 -1.76 -18.63 -6.91
C SER A 193 -0.48 -18.96 -7.69
N TRP A 194 -0.58 -19.05 -9.02
CA TRP A 194 0.57 -19.32 -9.89
C TRP A 194 1.43 -18.08 -10.16
N GLU A 195 0.87 -16.86 -10.09
CA GLU A 195 1.60 -15.61 -10.30
C GLU A 195 2.63 -15.40 -9.18
N LEU A 196 2.31 -15.77 -7.95
CA LEU A 196 3.22 -15.70 -6.80
C LEU A 196 4.47 -16.62 -6.94
N LYS A 197 4.46 -17.55 -7.91
CA LYS A 197 5.63 -18.38 -8.24
C LYS A 197 6.57 -17.70 -9.24
N LEU A 198 6.18 -16.57 -9.81
CA LEU A 198 6.99 -15.83 -10.79
C LEU A 198 8.19 -15.16 -10.10
N PRO A 199 9.36 -15.08 -10.76
CA PRO A 199 10.58 -14.55 -10.13
C PRO A 199 10.45 -13.13 -9.58
N HIS A 200 9.67 -12.27 -10.24
CA HIS A 200 9.47 -10.89 -9.81
C HIS A 200 8.46 -10.77 -8.66
N LEU A 201 7.65 -11.79 -8.35
CA LEU A 201 6.73 -11.83 -7.21
C LEU A 201 7.24 -12.68 -6.04
N LYS A 202 8.40 -13.31 -6.17
CA LYS A 202 8.99 -14.12 -5.09
C LYS A 202 9.09 -13.36 -3.75
N SER A 203 9.37 -12.06 -3.78
CA SER A 203 9.42 -11.24 -2.57
C SER A 203 8.04 -11.11 -1.91
N VAL A 204 6.97 -10.97 -2.70
CA VAL A 204 5.59 -10.92 -2.20
C VAL A 204 5.23 -12.24 -1.55
N ALA A 205 5.56 -13.36 -2.19
CA ALA A 205 5.33 -14.68 -1.63
C ALA A 205 6.05 -14.87 -0.29
N LYS A 206 7.32 -14.45 -0.19
CA LYS A 206 8.10 -14.48 1.05
C LYS A 206 7.46 -13.62 2.14
N THR A 207 6.97 -12.42 1.80
CA THR A 207 6.30 -11.54 2.76
C THR A 207 4.99 -12.14 3.28
N PHE A 208 4.21 -12.82 2.45
CA PHE A 208 3.02 -13.55 2.93
C PHE A 208 3.38 -14.77 3.79
N GLU A 209 4.48 -15.48 3.48
CA GLU A 209 5.00 -16.54 4.34
C GLU A 209 5.39 -15.98 5.73
N GLU A 210 6.09 -14.83 5.76
CA GLU A 210 6.46 -14.12 6.98
C GLU A 210 5.24 -13.65 7.78
N LYS A 211 4.23 -13.05 7.12
CA LYS A 211 2.93 -12.70 7.71
C LYS A 211 2.30 -13.93 8.39
N ASN A 212 2.20 -15.04 7.67
CA ASN A 212 1.53 -16.24 8.19
C ASN A 212 2.34 -16.88 9.32
N ALA A 213 3.66 -16.85 9.27
CA ALA A 213 4.52 -17.28 10.37
C ALA A 213 4.29 -16.40 11.60
N PHE A 214 4.19 -15.09 11.41
CA PHE A 214 3.91 -14.12 12.46
C PHE A 214 2.56 -14.38 13.14
N GLU A 215 1.47 -14.49 12.39
CA GLU A 215 0.13 -14.73 12.93
C GLU A 215 0.05 -16.05 13.70
N ARG A 216 0.59 -17.13 13.12
CA ARG A 216 0.61 -18.43 13.80
C ARG A 216 1.43 -18.43 15.08
N THR A 217 2.52 -17.66 15.11
CA THR A 217 3.34 -17.50 16.31
C THR A 217 2.62 -16.69 17.36
N ARG A 218 1.99 -15.59 16.96
CA ARG A 218 1.17 -14.75 17.83
C ARG A 218 0.11 -15.56 18.55
N ASP A 219 -0.65 -16.35 17.80
CA ASP A 219 -1.74 -17.15 18.37
C ASP A 219 -1.19 -18.21 19.34
N ALA A 220 -0.10 -18.90 18.98
CA ALA A 220 0.53 -19.88 19.87
C ALA A 220 1.12 -19.25 21.15
N CYS A 221 1.74 -18.07 21.05
CA CYS A 221 2.28 -17.36 22.20
C CYS A 221 1.16 -16.84 23.12
N TYR A 222 0.07 -16.31 22.56
CA TYR A 222 -1.09 -15.89 23.35
C TYR A 222 -1.72 -17.06 24.11
N GLU A 223 -1.89 -18.21 23.45
CA GLU A 223 -2.39 -19.42 24.10
C GLU A 223 -1.49 -19.84 25.28
N ILE A 224 -0.17 -19.81 25.10
CA ILE A 224 0.79 -20.07 26.19
C ILE A 224 0.60 -19.07 27.33
N ILE A 225 0.61 -17.78 27.04
CA ILE A 225 0.57 -16.74 28.09
C ILE A 225 -0.76 -16.80 28.85
N TYR A 226 -1.90 -16.76 28.15
CA TYR A 226 -3.21 -16.72 28.78
C TYR A 226 -3.63 -18.04 29.43
N SER A 227 -3.09 -19.19 29.01
CA SER A 227 -3.31 -20.45 29.71
C SER A 227 -2.57 -20.54 31.05
N ASN A 228 -1.50 -19.77 31.23
CA ASN A 228 -0.69 -19.77 32.45
C ASN A 228 -1.03 -18.62 33.40
N ILE A 229 -1.50 -17.47 32.88
CA ILE A 229 -1.87 -16.32 33.71
C ILE A 229 -3.32 -16.51 34.21
N PRO A 230 -3.55 -16.55 35.53
CA PRO A 230 -4.90 -16.59 36.08
C PRO A 230 -5.71 -15.38 35.60
N GLN A 231 -6.99 -15.57 35.25
CA GLN A 231 -7.87 -14.46 34.82
C GLN A 231 -8.04 -13.36 35.88
N GLU A 232 -7.76 -13.66 37.14
CA GLU A 232 -7.83 -12.74 38.28
C GLU A 232 -6.46 -12.20 38.71
N ALA A 233 -5.36 -12.56 38.04
CA ALA A 233 -4.04 -12.06 38.39
C ALA A 233 -3.95 -10.57 38.07
N VAL A 234 -3.88 -9.75 39.12
CA VAL A 234 -3.69 -8.30 39.03
C VAL A 234 -2.26 -7.91 39.39
N ASP A 235 -1.53 -8.77 40.12
CA ASP A 235 -0.16 -8.52 40.57
C ASP A 235 0.86 -9.11 39.58
N PRO A 236 1.80 -8.31 39.03
CA PRO A 236 2.87 -8.80 38.16
C PRO A 236 3.69 -9.96 38.74
N SER A 237 3.81 -10.06 40.07
CA SER A 237 4.55 -11.13 40.75
C SER A 237 3.85 -12.49 40.72
N GLU A 238 2.55 -12.53 40.40
CA GLU A 238 1.78 -13.77 40.23
C GLU A 238 1.95 -14.39 38.83
N VAL A 239 2.55 -13.66 37.88
CA VAL A 239 2.83 -14.17 36.53
C VAL A 239 3.92 -15.24 36.61
N PRO A 240 3.68 -16.48 36.14
CA PRO A 240 4.66 -17.57 36.19
C PRO A 240 5.75 -17.41 35.11
N TYR A 241 6.57 -16.36 35.27
CA TYR A 241 7.55 -15.88 34.29
C TYR A 241 8.43 -17.00 33.71
N GLU A 242 9.16 -17.73 34.55
CA GLU A 242 10.09 -18.79 34.10
C GLU A 242 9.39 -19.90 33.31
N THR A 243 8.17 -20.27 33.73
CA THR A 243 7.38 -21.32 33.06
C THR A 243 6.94 -20.86 31.67
N ILE A 244 6.45 -19.61 31.56
CA ILE A 244 6.03 -19.04 30.28
C ILE A 244 7.25 -18.91 29.34
N ILE A 245 8.38 -18.39 29.83
CA ILE A 245 9.61 -18.24 29.02
C ILE A 245 10.10 -19.59 28.48
N GLU A 246 10.09 -20.65 29.29
CA GLU A 246 10.47 -22.00 28.84
C GLU A 246 9.53 -22.51 27.73
N GLN A 247 8.22 -22.31 27.89
CA GLN A 247 7.22 -22.72 26.89
C GLN A 247 7.34 -21.92 25.58
N LEU A 248 7.57 -20.61 25.66
CA LEU A 248 7.82 -19.77 24.50
C LEU A 248 9.07 -20.21 23.75
N LYS A 249 10.16 -20.51 24.47
CA LYS A 249 11.41 -21.01 23.88
C LYS A 249 11.23 -22.38 23.20
N ALA A 250 10.34 -23.23 23.72
CA ALA A 250 10.04 -24.50 23.09
C ALA A 250 9.41 -24.36 21.69
N LEU A 251 8.72 -23.24 21.39
CA LEU A 251 8.17 -22.98 20.06
C LEU A 251 9.24 -22.83 18.98
N GLU A 252 10.44 -22.38 19.33
CA GLU A 252 11.53 -22.13 18.37
C GLU A 252 11.90 -23.38 17.55
N ASN A 253 11.69 -24.56 18.14
CA ASN A 253 12.00 -25.86 17.53
C ASN A 253 10.75 -26.69 17.22
N LYS A 254 9.55 -26.16 17.50
CA LYS A 254 8.29 -26.89 17.30
C LYS A 254 7.88 -26.79 15.82
N PRO A 255 7.57 -27.92 15.15
CA PRO A 255 7.05 -27.88 13.80
C PRO A 255 5.65 -27.24 13.78
N LEU A 256 5.35 -26.55 12.68
CA LEU A 256 4.01 -26.04 12.43
C LEU A 256 3.10 -27.15 11.93
N GLU A 257 1.94 -27.31 12.57
CA GLU A 257 0.89 -28.20 12.05
C GLU A 257 0.35 -27.65 10.72
N PRO A 258 0.09 -28.48 9.71
CA PRO A 258 -0.47 -28.00 8.44
C PRO A 258 -1.89 -27.47 8.65
N VAL A 259 -2.21 -26.34 8.00
CA VAL A 259 -3.55 -25.72 8.05
C VAL A 259 -4.18 -25.87 6.68
N THR A 260 -5.35 -26.48 6.60
CA THR A 260 -6.10 -26.57 5.33
C THR A 260 -7.04 -25.38 5.23
N TYR A 261 -6.77 -24.48 4.29
CA TYR A 261 -7.67 -23.36 4.00
C TYR A 261 -8.70 -23.79 2.95
N SER A 262 -9.97 -23.50 3.18
CA SER A 262 -11.06 -23.74 2.24
C SER A 262 -11.65 -22.42 1.76
N ALA A 263 -11.72 -22.22 0.45
CA ALA A 263 -12.46 -21.12 -0.17
C ALA A 263 -13.84 -21.61 -0.60
N GLU A 264 -14.87 -20.86 -0.25
CA GLU A 264 -16.23 -21.05 -0.75
C GLU A 264 -16.43 -20.18 -2.01
N ASP A 265 -16.60 -20.81 -3.17
CA ASP A 265 -17.00 -20.14 -4.41
C ASP A 265 -18.51 -20.37 -4.60
N ILE A 266 -19.29 -19.28 -4.66
CA ILE A 266 -20.74 -19.32 -4.88
C ILE A 266 -21.00 -18.97 -6.34
N ARG A 267 -21.37 -19.96 -7.15
CA ARG A 267 -21.84 -19.76 -8.52
C ARG A 267 -23.23 -20.35 -8.68
N ASP A 268 -24.15 -19.55 -9.21
CA ASP A 268 -25.54 -19.97 -9.49
C ASP A 268 -26.27 -20.61 -8.29
N GLY A 269 -25.98 -20.12 -7.07
CA GLY A 269 -26.57 -20.64 -5.82
C GLY A 269 -25.95 -21.95 -5.32
N LEU A 270 -24.88 -22.45 -5.95
CA LEU A 270 -24.11 -23.61 -5.50
C LEU A 270 -22.84 -23.16 -4.78
N VAL A 271 -22.70 -23.54 -3.51
CA VAL A 271 -21.46 -23.33 -2.74
C VAL A 271 -20.50 -24.46 -3.07
N THR A 272 -19.36 -24.13 -3.68
CA THR A 272 -18.27 -25.07 -3.92
C THR A 272 -17.09 -24.75 -3.01
N THR A 273 -16.74 -25.67 -2.11
CA THR A 273 -15.56 -25.56 -1.27
C THR A 273 -14.35 -26.10 -2.01
N THR A 274 -13.39 -25.25 -2.34
CA THR A 274 -12.10 -25.64 -2.93
C THR A 274 -10.97 -25.36 -1.93
N ALA A 275 -9.89 -26.13 -1.99
CA ALA A 275 -8.70 -25.80 -1.21
C ALA A 275 -8.18 -24.44 -1.69
N ALA A 276 -8.22 -23.43 -0.82
CA ALA A 276 -7.67 -22.12 -1.13
C ALA A 276 -6.15 -22.27 -1.23
N TYR A 277 -5.53 -21.72 -2.27
CA TYR A 277 -4.08 -21.63 -2.29
C TYR A 277 -3.64 -20.61 -1.24
N SER A 278 -3.08 -21.08 -0.14
CA SER A 278 -2.45 -20.28 0.90
C SER A 278 -0.93 -20.46 0.86
N ILE A 279 -0.17 -19.38 1.03
CA ILE A 279 1.26 -19.50 1.27
C ILE A 279 1.45 -19.98 2.71
N GLU A 280 1.78 -21.25 2.91
CA GLU A 280 1.97 -21.78 4.25
C GLU A 280 3.29 -21.30 4.87
N ALA A 281 3.24 -20.99 6.17
CA ALA A 281 4.44 -20.77 6.96
C ALA A 281 5.13 -22.10 7.27
N ASN A 282 6.46 -22.13 7.17
CA ASN A 282 7.26 -23.33 7.42
C ASN A 282 7.73 -23.49 8.87
N ALA A 283 7.85 -22.39 9.62
CA ALA A 283 8.27 -22.37 11.02
C ALA A 283 7.66 -21.19 11.78
N TYR A 284 7.67 -21.26 13.11
CA TYR A 284 7.34 -20.12 13.95
C TYR A 284 8.35 -18.98 13.76
N SER A 285 7.86 -17.74 13.82
CA SER A 285 8.65 -16.52 13.73
C SER A 285 9.46 -16.32 15.01
N GLN A 286 10.78 -16.42 14.91
CA GLN A 286 11.68 -16.21 16.04
C GLN A 286 11.61 -14.77 16.56
N ALA A 287 11.51 -13.79 15.65
CA ALA A 287 11.32 -12.38 16.02
C ALA A 287 10.07 -12.20 16.92
N MET A 288 8.97 -12.86 16.55
CA MET A 288 7.73 -12.79 17.32
C MET A 288 7.81 -13.56 18.63
N ILE A 289 8.49 -14.72 18.67
CA ILE A 289 8.77 -15.43 19.92
C ILE A 289 9.52 -14.51 20.89
N SER A 290 10.58 -13.84 20.41
CA SER A 290 11.39 -12.95 21.25
C SER A 290 10.64 -11.68 21.65
N TYR A 291 9.73 -11.18 20.81
CA TYR A 291 8.78 -10.13 21.21
C TYR A 291 7.87 -10.58 22.36
N PHE A 292 7.34 -11.80 22.32
CA PHE A 292 6.52 -12.31 23.42
C PHE A 292 7.31 -12.62 24.70
N LYS A 293 8.59 -12.96 24.60
CA LYS A 293 9.48 -13.02 25.76
C LYS A 293 9.65 -11.64 26.40
N PHE A 294 9.84 -10.60 25.58
CA PHE A 294 9.82 -9.20 26.03
C PHE A 294 8.49 -8.86 26.70
N TYR A 295 7.36 -9.12 26.05
CA TYR A 295 6.03 -8.84 26.60
C TYR A 295 5.81 -9.55 27.95
N THR A 296 6.19 -10.83 28.04
CA THR A 296 6.12 -11.60 29.29
C THR A 296 7.00 -10.99 30.39
N ALA A 297 8.20 -10.52 30.04
CA ALA A 297 9.10 -9.83 30.97
C ALA A 297 8.50 -8.50 31.44
N ALA A 298 7.83 -7.75 30.57
CA ALA A 298 7.18 -6.49 30.91
C ALA A 298 6.00 -6.68 31.88
N ILE A 299 5.07 -7.58 31.57
CA ILE A 299 3.88 -7.80 32.42
C ILE A 299 4.19 -8.49 33.76
N SER A 300 5.39 -9.05 33.91
CA SER A 300 5.89 -9.63 35.17
C SER A 300 6.90 -8.74 35.88
N SER A 301 6.99 -7.46 35.48
CA SER A 301 7.87 -6.44 36.08
C SER A 301 9.33 -6.89 36.19
N GLN A 302 9.84 -7.64 35.22
CA GLN A 302 11.25 -8.00 35.18
C GLN A 302 12.13 -6.76 34.95
N PRO A 303 13.41 -6.79 35.39
CA PRO A 303 14.31 -5.66 35.22
C PRO A 303 14.43 -5.19 33.77
N ALA A 304 14.58 -3.88 33.57
CA ALA A 304 14.67 -3.25 32.26
C ALA A 304 15.75 -3.89 31.37
N GLU A 305 16.90 -4.28 31.93
CA GLU A 305 17.97 -4.97 31.18
C GLU A 305 17.52 -6.30 30.57
N THR A 306 16.63 -7.02 31.25
CA THR A 306 16.06 -8.29 30.73
C THR A 306 15.13 -8.00 29.56
N GLN A 307 14.27 -7.00 29.69
CA GLN A 307 13.35 -6.57 28.64
C GLN A 307 14.11 -6.08 27.40
N ILE A 308 15.14 -5.25 27.62
CA ILE A 308 16.06 -4.75 26.58
C ILE A 308 16.73 -5.91 25.86
N GLY A 309 17.22 -6.92 26.59
CA GLY A 309 17.92 -8.06 26.00
C GLY A 309 17.08 -8.80 24.95
N PHE A 310 15.77 -8.98 25.19
CA PHE A 310 14.88 -9.62 24.21
C PHE A 310 14.62 -8.75 22.98
N LEU A 311 14.47 -7.43 23.15
CA LEU A 311 14.30 -6.53 22.01
C LEU A 311 15.59 -6.35 21.18
N GLU A 312 16.76 -6.36 21.84
CA GLU A 312 18.06 -6.38 21.18
C GLU A 312 18.29 -7.68 20.40
N GLU A 313 17.76 -8.82 20.86
CA GLU A 313 17.75 -10.08 20.11
C GLU A 313 17.02 -9.92 18.77
N ILE A 314 15.85 -9.28 18.78
CA ILE A 314 15.08 -8.98 17.56
C ILE A 314 15.88 -8.02 16.67
N LYS A 315 16.39 -6.91 17.21
CA LYS A 315 17.19 -5.93 16.47
C LYS A 315 18.39 -6.57 15.76
N ASN A 316 19.08 -7.49 16.42
CA ASN A 316 20.28 -8.12 15.90
C ASN A 316 19.97 -9.25 14.89
N GLY A 317 18.89 -10.01 15.11
CA GLY A 317 18.50 -11.12 14.24
C GLY A 317 17.63 -10.71 13.04
N TYR A 318 16.83 -9.66 13.21
CA TYR A 318 15.75 -9.23 12.30
C TYR A 318 15.70 -7.69 12.21
N PRO A 319 16.79 -7.02 11.79
CA PRO A 319 16.88 -5.55 11.75
C PRO A 319 15.86 -4.90 10.80
N GLU A 320 15.28 -5.65 9.86
CA GLU A 320 14.21 -5.19 8.99
C GLU A 320 12.85 -5.03 9.69
N MET A 321 12.67 -5.65 10.86
CA MET A 321 11.44 -5.60 11.66
C MET A 321 11.50 -4.47 12.71
N THR A 322 12.04 -3.30 12.35
CA THR A 322 12.14 -2.15 13.25
C THR A 322 10.81 -1.76 13.88
N TRP A 323 9.70 -1.93 13.17
CA TRP A 323 8.36 -1.69 13.71
C TRP A 323 8.02 -2.57 14.93
N LEU A 324 8.65 -3.74 15.07
CA LEU A 324 8.37 -4.71 16.14
C LEU A 324 9.15 -4.40 17.43
N TYR A 325 10.38 -3.87 17.31
CA TYR A 325 11.24 -3.61 18.47
C TYR A 325 11.55 -2.11 18.69
N GLY A 326 11.48 -1.32 17.62
CA GLY A 326 12.00 0.04 17.53
C GLY A 326 11.51 0.97 18.63
N PRO A 327 10.18 1.21 18.68
CA PRO A 327 9.55 2.07 19.69
C PRO A 327 9.80 1.61 21.12
N MET A 328 9.53 0.34 21.45
CA MET A 328 9.66 -0.18 22.82
C MET A 328 11.11 -0.18 23.31
N LEU A 329 12.07 -0.48 22.42
CA LEU A 329 13.49 -0.44 22.76
C LEU A 329 13.97 1.00 22.98
N GLY A 330 13.41 1.96 22.23
CA GLY A 330 13.64 3.38 22.44
C GLY A 330 13.20 3.82 23.83
N ASP A 331 11.96 3.51 24.22
CA ASP A 331 11.42 3.81 25.56
C ASP A 331 12.28 3.20 26.67
N LEU A 332 12.61 1.91 26.56
CA LEU A 332 13.45 1.23 27.55
C LEU A 332 14.88 1.80 27.63
N TYR A 333 15.46 2.24 26.51
CA TYR A 333 16.75 2.93 26.55
C TYR A 333 16.65 4.28 27.27
N VAL A 334 15.56 5.01 27.08
CA VAL A 334 15.31 6.26 27.79
C VAL A 334 15.13 6.00 29.29
N LYS A 335 14.31 5.03 29.68
CA LYS A 335 14.10 4.64 31.09
C LYS A 335 15.40 4.14 31.75
N ALA A 336 16.24 3.42 31.00
CA ALA A 336 17.58 3.01 31.41
C ALA A 336 18.63 4.14 31.34
N GLN A 337 18.23 5.38 31.03
CA GLN A 337 19.09 6.56 30.92
C GLN A 337 20.29 6.39 29.97
N LYS A 338 20.11 5.58 28.92
CA LYS A 338 21.10 5.46 27.83
C LYS A 338 21.03 6.70 26.93
N ASP A 339 22.14 7.01 26.26
CA ASP A 339 22.11 7.99 25.17
C ASP A 339 21.35 7.40 23.98
N VAL A 340 20.24 8.04 23.62
CA VAL A 340 19.35 7.60 22.53
C VAL A 340 19.58 8.36 21.23
N THR A 341 20.55 9.27 21.17
CA THR A 341 20.74 10.16 19.99
C THR A 341 20.94 9.39 18.69
N ASP A 342 21.88 8.44 18.68
CA ASP A 342 22.14 7.60 17.50
C ASP A 342 20.96 6.67 17.21
N TYR A 343 20.25 6.22 18.25
CA TYR A 343 19.11 5.32 18.11
C TYR A 343 17.89 6.02 17.51
N CYS A 344 17.54 7.22 17.98
CA CYS A 344 16.49 8.06 17.40
C CYS A 344 16.83 8.45 15.96
N THR A 345 18.11 8.71 15.65
CA THR A 345 18.56 8.96 14.28
C THR A 345 18.32 7.73 13.39
N PHE A 346 18.69 6.54 13.87
CA PHE A 346 18.42 5.28 13.19
C PHE A 346 16.92 5.06 12.92
N LEU A 347 16.05 5.30 13.90
CA LEU A 347 14.60 5.16 13.71
C LEU A 347 14.08 6.07 12.58
N LYS A 348 14.55 7.32 12.53
CA LYS A 348 14.22 8.27 11.46
C LYS A 348 14.80 7.91 10.09
N GLU A 349 15.96 7.26 10.06
CA GLU A 349 16.52 6.73 8.81
C GLU A 349 15.68 5.56 8.28
N VAL A 350 15.09 4.74 9.16
CA VAL A 350 14.18 3.66 8.77
C VAL A 350 12.83 4.21 8.31
N ASN A 351 12.25 5.14 9.08
CA ASN A 351 11.01 5.82 8.75
C ASN A 351 11.11 7.30 9.14
N ALA A 352 11.13 8.19 8.14
CA ALA A 352 11.25 9.63 8.36
C ALA A 352 10.05 10.22 9.13
N GLU A 353 8.94 9.48 9.16
CA GLU A 353 7.69 9.81 9.84
C GLU A 353 7.55 9.12 11.20
N ASP A 354 8.64 8.57 11.76
CA ASP A 354 8.61 7.92 13.07
C ASP A 354 8.48 8.94 14.21
N ALA A 355 7.25 9.15 14.67
CA ALA A 355 6.94 10.01 15.81
C ALA A 355 7.56 9.53 17.14
N TYR A 356 7.81 8.23 17.29
CA TYR A 356 8.40 7.68 18.53
C TYR A 356 9.84 8.16 18.71
N ALA A 357 10.59 8.38 17.63
CA ALA A 357 11.95 8.87 17.71
C ALA A 357 12.02 10.27 18.36
N ASP A 358 11.08 11.16 18.01
CA ASP A 358 10.98 12.51 18.56
C ASP A 358 10.50 12.49 20.02
N VAL A 359 9.52 11.64 20.35
CA VAL A 359 9.06 11.47 21.74
C VAL A 359 10.17 10.91 22.62
N ALA A 360 10.87 9.85 22.20
CA ALA A 360 11.98 9.28 22.96
C ALA A 360 13.09 10.31 23.22
N MET A 361 13.40 11.15 22.23
CA MET A 361 14.35 12.25 22.40
C MET A 361 13.86 13.29 23.41
N ALA A 362 12.60 13.73 23.31
CA ALA A 362 12.01 14.68 24.25
C ALA A 362 11.98 14.11 25.69
N THR A 363 11.59 12.85 25.86
CA THR A 363 11.59 12.14 27.15
C THR A 363 13.01 12.04 27.70
N SER A 364 14.01 11.68 26.88
CA SER A 364 15.42 11.64 27.30
C SER A 364 15.93 12.99 27.80
N LEU A 365 15.61 14.09 27.09
CA LEU A 365 15.94 15.45 27.52
C LEU A 365 15.27 15.81 28.84
N ARG A 366 13.98 15.46 29.00
CA ARG A 366 13.22 15.66 30.24
C ARG A 366 13.88 14.94 31.43
N ILE A 367 14.23 13.66 31.27
CA ILE A 367 14.91 12.87 32.32
C ILE A 367 16.28 13.46 32.68
N GLN A 368 17.00 14.03 31.70
CA GLN A 368 18.25 14.73 31.93
C GLN A 368 18.09 16.12 32.57
N GLY A 369 16.86 16.55 32.87
CA GLY A 369 16.54 17.87 33.42
C GLY A 369 16.62 19.02 32.40
N LYS A 370 16.70 18.72 31.11
CA LYS A 370 16.70 19.70 30.00
C LYS A 370 15.27 19.97 29.54
N TYR A 371 14.45 20.50 30.44
CA TYR A 371 13.00 20.63 30.24
C TYR A 371 12.64 21.58 29.10
N GLU A 372 13.35 22.71 28.97
CA GLU A 372 13.10 23.70 27.93
C GLU A 372 13.40 23.15 26.53
N ASP A 373 14.46 22.34 26.41
CA ASP A 373 14.81 21.66 25.15
C ASP A 373 13.76 20.61 24.78
N SER A 374 13.29 19.82 25.77
CA SER A 374 12.18 18.87 25.58
C SER A 374 10.89 19.57 25.10
N ILE A 375 10.51 20.67 25.76
CA ILE A 375 9.35 21.49 25.39
C ILE A 375 9.50 22.06 23.98
N ALA A 376 10.70 22.48 23.58
CA ALA A 376 10.95 23.03 22.25
C ALA A 376 10.73 21.98 21.14
N ILE A 377 11.20 20.74 21.34
CA ILE A 377 10.92 19.63 20.41
C ILE A 377 9.41 19.41 20.30
N CYS A 378 8.74 19.24 21.44
CA CYS A 378 7.31 18.94 21.48
C CYS A 378 6.46 20.03 20.80
N LYS A 379 6.73 21.30 21.09
CA LYS A 379 5.99 22.43 20.48
C LYS A 379 6.15 22.50 18.98
N ASN A 380 7.33 22.21 18.45
CA ASN A 380 7.55 22.19 17.00
C ASN A 380 6.77 21.05 16.35
N LYS A 381 6.79 19.86 16.96
CA LYS A 381 6.14 18.65 16.42
C LYS A 381 4.62 18.73 16.43
N VAL A 382 4.01 19.34 17.44
CA VAL A 382 2.56 19.61 17.49
C VAL A 382 2.07 20.42 16.27
N LEU A 383 2.90 21.30 15.70
CA LEU A 383 2.52 22.09 14.52
C LEU A 383 2.36 21.25 13.25
N GLU A 384 2.95 20.04 13.22
CA GLU A 384 2.85 19.10 12.11
C GLU A 384 1.46 18.40 12.07
N LYS A 385 0.68 18.49 13.15
CA LYS A 385 -0.67 17.90 13.29
C LYS A 385 -0.71 16.38 13.03
N ASP A 386 0.31 15.69 13.54
CA ASP A 386 0.39 14.23 13.56
C ASP A 386 -0.67 13.64 14.52
N ASP A 387 -1.17 12.44 14.22
CA ASP A 387 -2.07 11.66 15.09
C ASP A 387 -1.45 11.36 16.47
N TYR A 388 -0.11 11.43 16.58
CA TYR A 388 0.63 11.28 17.83
C TYR A 388 0.80 12.58 18.63
N SER A 389 0.12 13.67 18.23
CA SER A 389 0.23 14.99 18.89
C SER A 389 -0.07 14.97 20.38
N PHE A 390 -0.92 14.05 20.85
CA PHE A 390 -1.26 13.92 22.27
C PHE A 390 -0.04 13.67 23.15
N GLU A 391 0.93 12.91 22.66
CA GLU A 391 2.12 12.54 23.44
C GLU A 391 3.10 13.71 23.53
N TYR A 392 3.24 14.54 22.48
CA TYR A 392 4.02 15.78 22.57
C TYR A 392 3.40 16.78 23.56
N TYR A 393 2.08 16.89 23.59
CA TYR A 393 1.39 17.69 24.62
C TYR A 393 1.60 17.12 26.02
N ARG A 394 1.54 15.79 26.18
CA ARG A 394 1.78 15.12 27.46
C ARG A 394 3.23 15.34 27.95
N GLN A 395 4.24 15.15 27.11
CA GLN A 395 5.64 15.42 27.48
C GLN A 395 5.90 16.90 27.78
N THR A 396 5.18 17.82 27.11
CA THR A 396 5.17 19.25 27.48
C THR A 396 4.61 19.44 28.89
N ALA A 397 3.48 18.79 29.23
CA ALA A 397 2.87 18.89 30.54
C ALA A 397 3.79 18.36 31.65
N LEU A 398 4.42 17.20 31.46
CA LEU A 398 5.38 16.62 32.40
C LEU A 398 6.61 17.52 32.60
N SER A 399 7.12 18.12 31.53
CA SER A 399 8.24 19.07 31.60
C SER A 399 7.84 20.35 32.36
N CYS A 400 6.63 20.89 32.13
CA CYS A 400 6.11 22.03 32.87
C CYS A 400 5.86 21.71 34.35
N LEU A 401 5.38 20.49 34.69
CA LEU A 401 5.26 20.03 36.08
C LEU A 401 6.61 20.04 36.78
N ALA A 402 7.65 19.51 36.12
CA ALA A 402 9.01 19.47 36.67
C ALA A 402 9.64 20.86 36.89
N LEU A 403 9.22 21.86 36.09
CA LEU A 403 9.59 23.27 36.23
C LEU A 403 8.75 24.03 37.28
N GLY A 404 7.68 23.43 37.80
CA GLY A 404 6.72 24.10 38.68
C GLY A 404 5.74 25.03 37.96
N GLU A 405 5.63 24.93 36.64
CA GLU A 405 4.71 25.72 35.80
C GLU A 405 3.33 25.06 35.71
N TYR A 406 2.63 24.93 36.85
CA TYR A 406 1.44 24.08 36.96
C TYR A 406 0.26 24.50 36.04
N ASP A 407 0.07 25.79 35.80
CA ASP A 407 -0.99 26.27 34.88
C ASP A 407 -0.69 25.91 33.41
N ASN A 408 0.58 26.02 33.01
CA ASN A 408 1.04 25.62 31.68
C ASN A 408 0.92 24.10 31.53
N ALA A 409 1.29 23.35 32.57
CA ALA A 409 1.15 21.89 32.59
C ALA A 409 -0.31 21.45 32.44
N CYS A 410 -1.23 22.05 33.22
CA CYS A 410 -2.67 21.81 33.08
C CYS A 410 -3.18 22.12 31.67
N THR A 411 -2.72 23.21 31.07
CA THR A 411 -3.12 23.60 29.71
C THR A 411 -2.65 22.56 28.69
N ALA A 412 -1.38 22.15 28.75
CA ALA A 412 -0.84 21.14 27.86
C ALA A 412 -1.51 19.77 28.04
N ALA A 413 -1.74 19.32 29.29
CA ALA A 413 -2.41 18.05 29.56
C ALA A 413 -3.87 18.04 29.06
N LYS A 414 -4.58 19.17 29.15
CA LYS A 414 -5.92 19.31 28.54
C LYS A 414 -5.84 19.21 27.01
N SER A 415 -4.89 19.89 26.39
CA SER A 415 -4.68 19.78 24.93
C SER A 415 -4.35 18.36 24.49
N ALA A 416 -3.63 17.59 25.30
CA ALA A 416 -3.40 16.16 25.05
C ALA A 416 -4.72 15.36 25.11
N TYR A 417 -5.54 15.58 26.14
CA TYR A 417 -6.85 14.92 26.32
C TYR A 417 -7.86 15.28 25.23
N GLU A 418 -7.79 16.49 24.68
CA GLU A 418 -8.66 16.94 23.58
C GLU A 418 -8.30 16.30 22.22
N GLN A 419 -7.18 15.55 22.13
CA GLN A 419 -6.86 14.79 20.93
C GLN A 419 -7.71 13.52 20.83
N TYR A 420 -7.97 13.08 19.60
CA TYR A 420 -8.84 11.91 19.35
C TYR A 420 -8.28 10.58 19.90
N ASN A 421 -6.95 10.43 19.97
CA ASN A 421 -6.26 9.18 20.31
C ASN A 421 -5.53 9.22 21.67
N TYR A 422 -6.01 9.98 22.66
CA TYR A 422 -5.31 10.08 23.94
C TYR A 422 -5.23 8.73 24.67
N SER A 423 -4.14 8.51 25.42
CA SER A 423 -3.91 7.29 26.21
C SER A 423 -4.39 7.42 27.67
N ILE A 424 -4.45 6.30 28.40
CA ILE A 424 -4.75 6.32 29.85
C ILE A 424 -3.76 7.21 30.60
N GLN A 425 -2.48 7.16 30.22
CA GLN A 425 -1.45 7.97 30.85
C GLN A 425 -1.66 9.48 30.62
N VAL A 426 -2.35 9.89 29.56
CA VAL A 426 -2.80 11.29 29.39
C VAL A 426 -3.80 11.68 30.49
N LEU A 427 -4.72 10.78 30.84
CA LEU A 427 -5.68 11.02 31.92
C LEU A 427 -4.97 11.08 33.28
N ASP A 428 -4.04 10.18 33.56
CA ASP A 428 -3.26 10.22 34.81
C ASP A 428 -2.38 11.48 34.88
N THR A 429 -1.75 11.88 33.78
CA THR A 429 -1.00 13.15 33.70
C THR A 429 -1.92 14.35 33.96
N LEU A 430 -3.14 14.35 33.42
CA LEU A 430 -4.12 15.41 33.65
C LEU A 430 -4.59 15.42 35.12
N ALA A 431 -4.83 14.26 35.72
CA ALA A 431 -5.15 14.13 37.14
C ALA A 431 -4.00 14.66 38.02
N LEU A 432 -2.76 14.33 37.69
CA LEU A 432 -1.57 14.84 38.38
C LEU A 432 -1.48 16.37 38.30
N CYS A 433 -1.72 16.95 37.13
CA CYS A 433 -1.79 18.39 36.92
C CYS A 433 -2.89 19.05 37.78
N TYR A 434 -4.07 18.44 37.86
CA TYR A 434 -5.15 18.94 38.73
C TYR A 434 -4.82 18.80 40.22
N ALA A 435 -4.16 17.72 40.63
CA ALA A 435 -3.68 17.57 42.00
C ALA A 435 -2.65 18.66 42.34
N ALA A 436 -1.69 18.91 41.45
CA ALA A 436 -0.64 19.91 41.65
C ALA A 436 -1.17 21.36 41.71
N THR A 437 -2.25 21.66 40.98
CA THR A 437 -2.93 22.99 41.02
C THR A 437 -3.97 23.11 42.14
N GLY A 438 -4.29 22.03 42.85
CA GLY A 438 -5.36 22.00 43.84
C GLY A 438 -6.78 22.04 43.24
N ASN A 439 -6.92 21.74 41.95
CA ASN A 439 -8.21 21.70 41.26
C ASN A 439 -8.97 20.39 41.54
N ASN A 440 -9.64 20.34 42.70
CA ASN A 440 -10.39 19.15 43.12
C ASN A 440 -11.58 18.81 42.22
N GLU A 441 -12.22 19.80 41.59
CA GLU A 441 -13.33 19.56 40.67
C GLU A 441 -12.83 18.87 39.40
N GLY A 442 -11.74 19.37 38.81
CA GLY A 442 -11.10 18.75 37.64
C GLY A 442 -10.61 17.33 37.92
N TYR A 443 -10.00 17.10 39.09
CA TYR A 443 -9.56 15.77 39.50
C TYR A 443 -10.73 14.77 39.62
N ALA A 444 -11.82 15.17 40.29
CA ALA A 444 -13.00 14.33 40.44
C ALA A 444 -13.68 14.00 39.09
N GLU A 445 -13.55 14.90 38.11
CA GLU A 445 -14.02 14.65 36.75
C GLU A 445 -13.19 13.54 36.07
N VAL A 446 -11.87 13.54 36.24
CA VAL A 446 -11.00 12.47 35.73
C VAL A 446 -11.30 11.14 36.43
N GLU A 447 -11.51 11.14 37.75
CA GLU A 447 -11.92 9.92 38.48
C GLU A 447 -13.21 9.32 37.93
N LYS A 448 -14.20 10.14 37.56
CA LYS A 448 -15.44 9.66 36.94
C LYS A 448 -15.17 9.01 35.59
N ILE A 449 -14.27 9.58 34.77
CA ILE A 449 -13.90 9.00 33.47
C ILE A 449 -13.26 7.62 33.68
N PHE A 450 -12.33 7.48 34.61
CA PHE A 450 -11.73 6.19 34.97
C PHE A 450 -12.81 5.19 35.43
N ALA A 451 -13.67 5.60 36.36
CA ALA A 451 -14.71 4.74 36.91
C ALA A 451 -15.74 4.28 35.86
N GLN A 452 -16.07 5.13 34.88
CA GLN A 452 -16.94 4.76 33.76
C GLN A 452 -16.35 3.63 32.90
N ASN A 453 -15.03 3.50 32.87
CA ASN A 453 -14.31 2.45 32.15
C ASN A 453 -13.89 1.29 33.06
N GLY A 454 -14.36 1.24 34.32
CA GLY A 454 -14.02 0.19 35.28
C GLY A 454 -12.57 0.24 35.78
N MET A 455 -11.92 1.39 35.61
CA MET A 455 -10.53 1.63 36.01
C MET A 455 -10.46 2.64 37.17
N ALA A 456 -9.28 2.82 37.74
CA ALA A 456 -8.99 3.85 38.73
C ALA A 456 -7.79 4.68 38.29
N VAL A 457 -7.73 5.94 38.74
CA VAL A 457 -6.51 6.78 38.64
C VAL A 457 -5.33 6.02 39.25
N SER A 458 -4.14 6.17 38.68
CA SER A 458 -2.98 5.41 39.13
C SER A 458 -2.61 5.68 40.59
N ASP A 459 -2.01 4.69 41.26
CA ASP A 459 -1.70 4.79 42.69
C ASP A 459 -0.63 5.85 42.97
N GLU A 460 0.29 6.11 42.04
CA GLU A 460 1.27 7.20 42.13
C GLU A 460 0.58 8.58 42.21
N VAL A 461 -0.42 8.81 41.35
CA VAL A 461 -1.15 10.08 41.33
C VAL A 461 -1.97 10.25 42.62
N LYS A 462 -2.57 9.16 43.13
CA LYS A 462 -3.28 9.18 44.44
C LYS A 462 -2.33 9.48 45.58
N ASP A 463 -1.16 8.82 45.62
CA ASP A 463 -0.17 8.99 46.67
C ASP A 463 0.45 10.40 46.67
N TYR A 464 0.62 11.01 45.49
CA TYR A 464 1.00 12.41 45.39
C TYR A 464 -0.09 13.33 45.94
N LYS A 465 -1.35 13.11 45.55
CA LYS A 465 -2.49 13.91 46.04
C LYS A 465 -2.63 13.85 47.57
N ASP A 466 -2.36 12.68 48.15
CA ASP A 466 -2.38 12.45 49.60
C ASP A 466 -1.13 12.99 50.32
N GLY A 467 -0.13 13.49 49.58
CA GLY A 467 1.12 14.02 50.12
C GLY A 467 2.08 12.94 50.64
N LYS A 468 1.92 11.68 50.20
CA LYS A 468 2.81 10.56 50.55
C LYS A 468 4.10 10.58 49.74
N ILE A 469 4.03 11.01 48.49
CA ILE A 469 5.17 11.17 47.58
C ILE A 469 5.22 12.58 46.98
N THR A 470 6.32 12.93 46.33
CA THR A 470 6.55 14.25 45.72
C THR A 470 6.54 14.17 44.20
N LEU A 471 6.40 15.30 43.50
CA LEU A 471 6.57 15.34 42.04
C LEU A 471 7.97 14.89 41.62
N ASP A 472 9.00 15.19 42.41
CA ASP A 472 10.37 14.75 42.12
C ASP A 472 10.46 13.21 42.19
N SER A 473 9.75 12.60 43.12
CA SER A 473 9.68 11.13 43.24
C SER A 473 9.03 10.43 42.05
N ILE A 474 8.14 11.13 41.31
CA ILE A 474 7.48 10.61 40.10
C ILE A 474 8.31 10.94 38.85
N LEU A 475 8.74 12.20 38.72
CA LEU A 475 9.28 12.72 37.46
C LEU A 475 10.80 12.64 37.35
N LYS A 476 11.52 12.48 38.46
CA LYS A 476 12.99 12.50 38.54
C LYS A 476 13.59 11.26 39.21
N GLU A 477 12.76 10.46 39.85
CA GLU A 477 13.11 9.22 40.53
C GLU A 477 12.14 8.13 40.03
N GLY A 478 12.51 6.85 40.12
CA GLY A 478 11.63 5.77 39.65
C GLY A 478 11.54 5.66 38.11
N ASP A 479 10.32 5.49 37.59
CA ASP A 479 10.06 5.18 36.18
C ASP A 479 10.06 6.43 35.26
N PHE A 480 10.23 7.62 35.86
CA PHE A 480 10.27 8.91 35.18
C PHE A 480 9.01 9.27 34.39
N ASP A 481 7.90 8.58 34.62
CA ASP A 481 6.64 8.81 33.94
C ASP A 481 5.47 8.70 34.93
N VAL A 482 4.25 8.92 34.45
CA VAL A 482 3.01 8.77 35.21
C VAL A 482 2.27 7.57 34.64
N GLU A 483 2.30 6.45 35.35
CA GLU A 483 1.71 5.16 34.95
C GLU A 483 0.82 4.56 36.05
#